data_AF-A0A949LIV3-F1
#
_entry.id   AF-A0A949LIV3-F1
#
_cell.length_a   1.000
_cell.length_b   1.000
_cell.length_c   1.000
_cell.angle_alpha   90.00
_cell.angle_beta   90.00
_cell.angle_gamma   90.00
#
_symmetry.space_group_name_H-M   'P 1'
#
loop_
_entity.id
_entity.type
_entity.pdbx_description
1 polymer ?
#
loop_
_entity_poly.entity_id
_entity_poly.type
_entity_poly.pdbx_seq_one_letter_code
_entity_poly.pdbx_strand_id
1 'polypeptide(L)'
;MNKLCILICLFLSLWSQANAQTKAEAPNASRAILARPPQSGKEPMLLLGPKNKPYSEPLLNTTKMDYFDCDGIVAPWFRELLVAEMNYFAELSELPFIQGDACVVSIGTKRSLTPGRISIHLYSNVNRLKACVHNEQCPVFRSISLIPKGEVLYRSYFLSDMSRKLIAQHCVTDKGKLHSDTTCYSVP
;
A
#
# COMPACT_ATOMS: atom_id res chain seq x y z
N MET A 1 -6.01 82.65 -17.27
CA MET A 1 -7.42 82.93 -17.60
C MET A 1 -7.85 81.87 -18.60
N ASN A 2 -8.78 80.94 -18.41
CA ASN A 2 -9.93 80.75 -17.50
C ASN A 2 -10.06 79.22 -17.26
N LYS A 3 -10.21 78.73 -16.02
CA LYS A 3 -11.47 78.57 -15.27
C LYS A 3 -12.60 77.94 -16.12
N LEU A 4 -12.91 76.66 -15.90
CA LEU A 4 -13.89 76.19 -14.91
C LEU A 4 -15.28 76.06 -15.56
N CYS A 5 -15.60 74.84 -16.01
CA CYS A 5 -16.93 74.30 -16.38
C CYS A 5 -16.61 72.95 -17.06
N ILE A 6 -16.90 71.77 -16.51
CA ILE A 6 -18.17 71.30 -15.98
C ILE A 6 -17.87 70.19 -14.97
N LEU A 7 -18.31 70.46 -13.75
CA LEU A 7 -18.52 69.51 -12.67
C LEU A 7 -19.81 68.72 -12.98
N ILE A 8 -19.92 67.49 -12.47
CA ILE A 8 -21.13 66.65 -12.37
C ILE A 8 -21.32 65.62 -13.51
N CYS A 9 -20.53 64.55 -13.45
CA CYS A 9 -21.03 63.17 -13.64
C CYS A 9 -20.61 62.36 -12.41
N LEU A 10 -21.28 62.64 -11.29
CA LEU A 10 -21.35 61.72 -10.17
C LEU A 10 -22.43 60.69 -10.48
N PHE A 11 -22.21 59.49 -9.94
CA PHE A 11 -23.10 58.34 -9.81
C PHE A 11 -22.92 57.21 -10.82
N LEU A 12 -22.46 56.09 -10.25
CA LEU A 12 -22.52 54.69 -10.70
C LEU A 12 -21.21 54.10 -11.26
N SER A 13 -20.23 53.97 -10.39
CA SER A 13 -19.45 52.74 -10.30
C SER A 13 -19.12 52.42 -8.84
N LEU A 14 -20.16 51.99 -8.12
CA LEU A 14 -19.98 51.20 -6.91
C LEU A 14 -19.29 49.87 -7.28
N TRP A 15 -18.20 49.57 -6.57
CA TRP A 15 -17.87 48.24 -6.03
C TRP A 15 -17.67 47.15 -7.10
N SER A 16 -16.47 46.63 -7.31
CA SER A 16 -15.84 45.76 -6.32
C SER A 16 -14.38 45.54 -6.75
N GLN A 17 -13.42 46.03 -5.95
CA GLN A 17 -12.12 45.37 -5.94
C GLN A 17 -12.35 44.00 -5.30
N ALA A 18 -12.47 42.99 -6.16
CA ALA A 18 -12.46 41.61 -5.74
C ALA A 18 -11.14 41.37 -5.00
N ASN A 19 -11.24 41.21 -3.69
CA ASN A 19 -10.21 40.54 -2.90
C ASN A 19 -9.95 39.20 -3.56
N ALA A 20 -8.83 39.06 -4.25
CA ALA A 20 -8.25 37.77 -4.56
C ALA A 20 -7.79 37.15 -3.24
N GLN A 21 -8.75 36.64 -2.45
CA GLN A 21 -8.47 35.67 -1.41
C GLN A 21 -7.91 34.45 -2.14
N THR A 22 -6.57 34.35 -2.17
CA THR A 22 -5.88 33.07 -2.29
C THR A 22 -6.41 32.19 -1.16
N LYS A 23 -7.46 31.43 -1.48
CA LYS A 23 -7.89 30.29 -0.69
C LYS A 23 -6.68 29.36 -0.66
N ALA A 24 -5.98 29.35 0.47
CA ALA A 24 -4.95 28.36 0.73
C ALA A 24 -5.61 27.00 0.49
N GLU A 25 -5.20 26.35 -0.60
CA GLU A 25 -5.64 25.02 -0.93
C GLU A 25 -5.14 24.14 0.21
N ALA A 26 -6.08 23.61 1.00
CA ALA A 26 -5.74 22.68 2.07
C ALA A 26 -4.89 21.57 1.45
N PRO A 27 -3.78 21.16 2.08
CA PRO A 27 -2.92 20.12 1.52
C PRO A 27 -3.80 18.91 1.20
N ASN A 28 -3.88 18.56 -0.09
CA ASN A 28 -4.71 17.47 -0.56
C ASN A 28 -4.19 16.21 0.14
N ALA A 29 -4.91 15.77 1.18
CA ALA A 29 -4.50 14.61 1.97
C ALA A 29 -4.38 13.42 1.02
N SER A 30 -3.29 12.68 1.13
CA SER A 30 -3.03 11.48 0.32
C SER A 30 -4.29 10.62 0.25
N ARG A 31 -4.64 10.12 -0.94
CA ARG A 31 -5.89 9.34 -1.13
C ARG A 31 -5.88 8.09 -0.26
N ALA A 32 -4.70 7.57 0.04
CA ALA A 32 -4.53 6.45 0.95
C ALA A 32 -4.73 6.82 2.44
N ILE A 33 -4.40 8.05 2.88
CA ILE A 33 -4.70 8.53 4.24
C ILE A 33 -6.21 8.59 4.49
N LEU A 34 -7.00 8.85 3.45
CA LEU A 34 -8.47 8.87 3.53
C LEU A 34 -9.10 7.48 3.66
N ALA A 35 -8.37 6.40 3.35
CA ALA A 35 -8.92 5.05 3.30
C ALA A 35 -9.36 4.49 4.66
N ARG A 36 -8.82 5.01 5.78
CA ARG A 36 -9.15 4.62 7.17
C ARG A 36 -9.38 3.10 7.34
N PRO A 37 -8.40 2.26 6.99
CA PRO A 37 -8.59 0.81 6.97
C PRO A 37 -8.83 0.26 8.39
N PRO A 38 -9.52 -0.89 8.51
CA PRO A 38 -9.67 -1.59 9.78
C PRO A 38 -8.30 -1.95 10.37
N GLN A 39 -8.12 -1.72 11.67
CA GLN A 39 -6.88 -2.06 12.38
C GLN A 39 -6.95 -3.41 13.10
N SER A 40 -8.14 -3.98 13.20
CA SER A 40 -8.42 -5.26 13.86
C SER A 40 -9.72 -5.86 13.33
N GLY A 41 -9.91 -7.17 13.49
CA GLY A 41 -11.16 -7.86 13.22
C GLY A 41 -11.37 -9.05 14.16
N LYS A 42 -12.48 -9.79 13.96
CA LYS A 42 -12.85 -10.93 14.81
C LYS A 42 -11.99 -12.16 14.50
N GLU A 43 -11.60 -12.30 13.25
CA GLU A 43 -10.75 -13.39 12.76
C GLU A 43 -9.26 -13.08 13.02
N PRO A 44 -8.42 -14.11 13.24
CA PRO A 44 -6.97 -13.92 13.27
C PRO A 44 -6.48 -13.39 11.92
N MET A 45 -5.36 -12.64 11.91
CA MET A 45 -4.78 -12.07 10.68
C MET A 45 -4.57 -13.11 9.58
N LEU A 46 -4.10 -14.31 9.98
CA LEU A 46 -3.95 -15.47 9.12
C LEU A 46 -4.62 -16.70 9.74
N LEU A 47 -5.33 -17.47 8.91
CA LEU A 47 -5.86 -18.79 9.22
C LEU A 47 -4.85 -19.85 8.81
N LEU A 48 -3.98 -20.21 9.76
CA LEU A 48 -2.95 -21.24 9.56
C LEU A 48 -3.26 -22.47 10.42
N GLY A 49 -2.95 -23.62 9.86
CA GLY A 49 -2.92 -24.90 10.56
C GLY A 49 -1.57 -25.21 11.19
N PRO A 50 -1.31 -26.49 11.50
CA PRO A 50 -0.09 -26.93 12.16
C PRO A 50 1.17 -26.48 11.41
N LYS A 51 2.22 -26.12 12.17
CA LYS A 51 3.53 -25.68 11.64
C LYS A 51 3.45 -24.42 10.77
N ASN A 52 2.48 -23.52 11.03
CA ASN A 52 2.28 -22.26 10.33
C ASN A 52 2.07 -22.43 8.81
N LYS A 53 1.31 -23.47 8.43
CA LYS A 53 0.94 -23.72 7.04
C LYS A 53 -0.58 -23.62 6.86
N PRO A 54 -1.08 -23.09 5.74
CA PRO A 54 -2.49 -23.19 5.39
C PRO A 54 -3.02 -24.63 5.41
N TYR A 55 -4.32 -24.77 5.64
CA TYR A 55 -5.02 -26.05 5.51
C TYR A 55 -5.30 -26.44 4.06
N SER A 56 -5.27 -25.46 3.14
CA SER A 56 -5.43 -25.69 1.71
C SER A 56 -4.13 -26.20 1.07
N GLU A 57 -4.28 -26.92 -0.04
CA GLU A 57 -3.17 -27.27 -0.89
C GLU A 57 -2.61 -26.03 -1.62
N PRO A 58 -1.30 -25.98 -1.88
CA PRO A 58 -0.67 -24.90 -2.62
C PRO A 58 -1.14 -24.87 -4.08
N LEU A 59 -1.34 -23.67 -4.60
CA LEU A 59 -1.59 -23.39 -6.03
C LEU A 59 -0.38 -23.73 -6.90
N LEU A 60 0.82 -23.55 -6.35
CA LEU A 60 2.08 -23.84 -7.02
C LEU A 60 3.16 -24.16 -5.98
N ASN A 61 3.91 -25.22 -6.22
CA ASN A 61 5.14 -25.51 -5.49
C ASN A 61 6.34 -25.27 -6.39
N THR A 62 7.32 -24.56 -5.85
CA THR A 62 8.65 -24.45 -6.42
C THR A 62 9.66 -25.04 -5.46
N THR A 63 10.92 -25.14 -5.89
CA THR A 63 11.99 -25.60 -4.99
C THR A 63 12.13 -24.70 -3.75
N LYS A 64 11.85 -23.40 -3.87
CA LYS A 64 12.10 -22.40 -2.83
C LYS A 64 10.84 -21.92 -2.11
N MET A 65 9.68 -21.96 -2.75
CA MET A 65 8.44 -21.36 -2.25
C MET A 65 7.24 -22.26 -2.52
N ASP A 66 6.34 -22.36 -1.54
CA ASP A 66 4.98 -22.85 -1.68
C ASP A 66 4.04 -21.63 -1.82
N TYR A 67 3.20 -21.58 -2.85
CA TYR A 67 2.24 -20.49 -3.08
C TYR A 67 0.81 -20.98 -2.84
N PHE A 68 0.01 -20.17 -2.17
CA PHE A 68 -1.37 -20.45 -1.81
C PHE A 68 -2.26 -19.27 -2.20
N ASP A 69 -3.55 -19.53 -2.37
CA ASP A 69 -4.54 -18.46 -2.50
C ASP A 69 -4.56 -17.60 -1.23
N CYS A 70 -4.99 -16.34 -1.33
CA CYS A 70 -5.25 -15.55 -0.12
C CYS A 70 -6.61 -15.86 0.47
N ASP A 71 -7.58 -16.28 -0.34
CA ASP A 71 -8.93 -16.55 0.13
C ASP A 71 -8.94 -17.76 1.10
N GLY A 72 -9.58 -17.56 2.25
CA GLY A 72 -9.59 -18.54 3.34
C GLY A 72 -8.29 -18.62 4.17
N ILE A 73 -7.24 -17.86 3.81
CA ILE A 73 -5.97 -17.82 4.55
C ILE A 73 -5.75 -16.43 5.17
N VAL A 74 -5.91 -15.36 4.42
CA VAL A 74 -5.75 -13.99 4.90
C VAL A 74 -7.12 -13.46 5.31
N ALA A 75 -7.27 -13.01 6.56
CA ALA A 75 -8.55 -12.46 7.00
C ALA A 75 -8.94 -11.22 6.16
N PRO A 76 -10.22 -11.05 5.79
CA PRO A 76 -10.64 -9.94 4.94
C PRO A 76 -10.25 -8.56 5.47
N TRP A 77 -10.43 -8.33 6.77
CA TRP A 77 -10.04 -7.06 7.41
C TRP A 77 -8.53 -6.82 7.32
N PHE A 78 -7.73 -7.87 7.47
CA PHE A 78 -6.28 -7.76 7.41
C PHE A 78 -5.83 -7.51 5.98
N ARG A 79 -6.44 -8.18 4.98
CA ARG A 79 -6.19 -7.91 3.56
C ARG A 79 -6.50 -6.45 3.21
N GLU A 80 -7.61 -5.91 3.69
CA GLU A 80 -7.98 -4.50 3.50
C GLU A 80 -6.94 -3.54 4.09
N LEU A 81 -6.44 -3.83 5.30
CA LEU A 81 -5.34 -3.09 5.91
C LEU A 81 -4.07 -3.13 5.06
N LEU A 82 -3.65 -4.33 4.62
CA LEU A 82 -2.45 -4.50 3.80
C LEU A 82 -2.55 -3.74 2.47
N VAL A 83 -3.72 -3.74 1.83
CA VAL A 83 -3.97 -3.01 0.58
C VAL A 83 -3.90 -1.51 0.80
N ALA A 84 -4.50 -1.00 1.87
CA ALA A 84 -4.46 0.42 2.20
C ALA A 84 -3.03 0.89 2.50
N GLU A 85 -2.27 0.15 3.31
CA GLU A 85 -0.86 0.43 3.59
C GLU A 85 -0.02 0.35 2.30
N MET A 86 -0.20 -0.69 1.49
CA MET A 86 0.48 -0.83 0.20
C MET A 86 0.17 0.35 -0.75
N ASN A 87 -1.08 0.79 -0.83
CA ASN A 87 -1.48 1.91 -1.68
C ASN A 87 -0.94 3.25 -1.17
N TYR A 88 -0.80 3.42 0.14
CA TYR A 88 -0.09 4.56 0.71
C TYR A 88 1.37 4.60 0.25
N PHE A 89 2.10 3.49 0.34
CA PHE A 89 3.49 3.41 -0.15
C PHE A 89 3.59 3.52 -1.67
N ALA A 90 2.58 3.00 -2.39
CA ALA A 90 2.49 3.14 -3.84
C ALA A 90 2.33 4.62 -4.23
N GLU A 91 1.52 5.39 -3.51
CA GLU A 91 1.37 6.84 -3.74
C GLU A 91 2.69 7.57 -3.54
N LEU A 92 3.43 7.28 -2.45
CA LEU A 92 4.77 7.84 -2.20
C LEU A 92 5.79 7.48 -3.28
N SER A 93 5.63 6.30 -3.91
CA SER A 93 6.51 5.78 -4.96
C SER A 93 5.98 6.04 -6.38
N GLU A 94 4.89 6.79 -6.52
CA GLU A 94 4.18 7.02 -7.79
C GLU A 94 3.88 5.71 -8.55
N LEU A 95 3.48 4.67 -7.84
CA LEU A 95 3.04 3.40 -8.38
C LEU A 95 1.51 3.34 -8.44
N PRO A 96 0.93 2.62 -9.43
CA PRO A 96 -0.51 2.43 -9.50
C PRO A 96 -1.04 1.72 -8.26
N PHE A 97 -2.25 2.11 -7.85
CA PHE A 97 -2.98 1.46 -6.77
C PHE A 97 -3.45 0.06 -7.17
N ILE A 98 -3.69 -0.76 -6.16
CA ILE A 98 -4.21 -2.13 -6.28
C ILE A 98 -5.52 -2.26 -5.49
N GLN A 99 -6.32 -3.26 -5.86
CA GLN A 99 -7.60 -3.56 -5.20
C GLN A 99 -7.47 -4.68 -4.16
N GLY A 100 -6.50 -5.58 -4.32
CA GLY A 100 -6.26 -6.70 -3.40
C GLY A 100 -7.04 -7.98 -3.72
N ASP A 101 -7.84 -7.98 -4.78
CA ASP A 101 -8.53 -9.16 -5.32
C ASP A 101 -7.58 -10.18 -5.96
N ALA A 102 -6.44 -9.72 -6.49
CA ALA A 102 -5.36 -10.56 -6.98
C ALA A 102 -4.25 -10.67 -5.94
N CYS A 103 -4.25 -11.76 -5.18
CA CYS A 103 -3.40 -11.96 -4.02
C CYS A 103 -2.91 -13.41 -3.93
N VAL A 104 -1.65 -13.64 -3.51
CA VAL A 104 -1.18 -14.97 -3.08
C VAL A 104 -0.38 -14.89 -1.79
N VAL A 105 -0.45 -15.95 -0.99
CA VAL A 105 0.44 -16.17 0.16
C VAL A 105 1.59 -17.06 -0.29
N SER A 106 2.82 -16.69 0.01
CA SER A 106 3.99 -17.53 -0.23
C SER A 106 4.65 -17.94 1.08
N ILE A 107 5.08 -19.18 1.18
CA ILE A 107 5.82 -19.72 2.33
C ILE A 107 7.17 -20.27 1.85
N GLY A 108 8.25 -19.82 2.48
CA GLY A 108 9.59 -20.30 2.17
C GLY A 108 9.77 -21.78 2.55
N THR A 109 10.22 -22.61 1.60
CA THR A 109 10.58 -24.01 1.87
C THR A 109 11.90 -24.09 2.64
N LYS A 110 12.32 -25.31 3.02
CA LYS A 110 13.64 -25.55 3.63
C LYS A 110 14.82 -25.12 2.75
N ARG A 111 14.62 -24.96 1.43
CA ARG A 111 15.64 -24.51 0.48
C ARG A 111 15.56 -23.00 0.20
N SER A 112 14.62 -22.29 0.82
CA SER A 112 14.54 -20.84 0.77
C SER A 112 15.66 -20.20 1.59
N LEU A 113 16.04 -18.97 1.25
CA LEU A 113 16.93 -18.15 2.08
C LEU A 113 16.31 -17.83 3.45
N THR A 114 14.98 -17.86 3.53
CA THR A 114 14.23 -17.63 4.77
C THR A 114 13.14 -18.70 4.91
N PRO A 115 13.51 -19.92 5.36
CA PRO A 115 12.55 -21.01 5.55
C PRO A 115 11.42 -20.61 6.49
N GLY A 116 10.18 -20.99 6.15
CA GLY A 116 8.99 -20.70 6.93
C GLY A 116 8.50 -19.24 6.87
N ARG A 117 9.22 -18.33 6.20
CA ARG A 117 8.76 -16.95 6.05
C ARG A 117 7.47 -16.91 5.26
N ILE A 118 6.46 -16.26 5.84
CA ILE A 118 5.17 -16.00 5.21
C ILE A 118 5.20 -14.60 4.61
N SER A 119 4.87 -14.51 3.33
CA SER A 119 4.73 -13.24 2.62
C SER A 119 3.40 -13.22 1.86
N ILE A 120 2.74 -12.07 1.85
CA ILE A 120 1.57 -11.80 1.01
C ILE A 120 2.04 -10.98 -0.20
N HIS A 121 1.68 -11.42 -1.40
CA HIS A 121 1.97 -10.71 -2.65
C HIS A 121 0.67 -10.19 -3.24
N LEU A 122 0.66 -8.91 -3.59
CA LEU A 122 -0.50 -8.24 -4.15
C LEU A 122 -0.23 -7.83 -5.60
N TYR A 123 -1.23 -8.02 -6.45
CA TYR A 123 -1.13 -7.74 -7.87
C TYR A 123 -2.23 -6.75 -8.29
N SER A 124 -2.02 -6.11 -9.43
CA SER A 124 -3.02 -5.19 -9.99
C SER A 124 -4.25 -5.91 -10.55
N ASN A 125 -4.11 -7.19 -10.89
CA ASN A 125 -5.18 -8.07 -11.39
C ASN A 125 -4.67 -9.51 -11.49
N VAL A 126 -5.61 -10.44 -11.73
CA VAL A 126 -5.35 -11.88 -11.84
C VAL A 126 -4.40 -12.23 -12.98
N ASN A 127 -4.40 -11.50 -14.08
CA ASN A 127 -3.47 -11.75 -15.19
C ASN A 127 -2.02 -11.49 -14.78
N ARG A 128 -1.78 -10.41 -14.02
CA ARG A 128 -0.45 -10.11 -13.46
C ARG A 128 -0.01 -11.12 -12.42
N LEU A 129 -0.92 -11.58 -11.58
CA LEU A 129 -0.68 -12.68 -10.64
C LEU A 129 -0.21 -13.93 -11.39
N LYS A 130 -0.98 -14.38 -12.39
CA LYS A 130 -0.65 -15.58 -13.17
C LYS A 130 0.69 -15.46 -13.88
N ALA A 131 0.95 -14.32 -14.53
CA ALA A 131 2.21 -14.06 -15.21
C ALA A 131 3.40 -14.11 -14.24
N CYS A 132 3.26 -13.53 -13.04
CA CYS A 132 4.33 -13.53 -12.05
C CYS A 132 4.55 -14.91 -11.41
N VAL A 133 3.49 -15.53 -10.91
CA VAL A 133 3.58 -16.78 -10.13
C VAL A 133 3.89 -17.99 -11.02
N HIS A 134 3.22 -18.12 -12.17
CA HIS A 134 3.39 -19.30 -13.03
C HIS A 134 4.47 -19.11 -14.11
N ASN A 135 4.64 -17.90 -14.63
CA ASN A 135 5.55 -17.63 -15.75
C ASN A 135 6.82 -16.89 -15.32
N GLU A 136 7.00 -16.62 -14.03
CA GLU A 136 8.13 -15.88 -13.46
C GLU A 136 8.31 -14.46 -14.04
N GLN A 137 7.24 -13.89 -14.60
CA GLN A 137 7.22 -12.56 -15.23
C GLN A 137 6.63 -11.53 -14.27
N CYS A 138 7.49 -11.00 -13.39
CA CYS A 138 7.12 -10.06 -12.33
C CYS A 138 7.79 -8.69 -12.56
N PRO A 139 7.31 -7.83 -13.48
CA PRO A 139 7.95 -6.54 -13.73
C PRO A 139 7.74 -5.53 -12.58
N VAL A 140 6.69 -5.73 -11.77
CA VAL A 140 6.36 -4.90 -10.62
C VAL A 140 6.08 -5.82 -9.45
N PHE A 141 6.79 -5.63 -8.35
CA PHE A 141 6.61 -6.41 -7.12
C PHE A 141 5.92 -5.55 -6.06
N ARG A 142 4.96 -6.14 -5.36
CA ARG A 142 4.32 -5.57 -4.17
C ARG A 142 4.13 -6.70 -3.18
N SER A 143 5.03 -6.78 -2.20
CA SER A 143 5.04 -7.88 -1.24
C SER A 143 5.11 -7.37 0.19
N ILE A 144 4.49 -8.12 1.09
CA ILE A 144 4.47 -7.88 2.52
C ILE A 144 5.02 -9.14 3.18
N SER A 145 6.23 -9.07 3.72
CA SER A 145 6.77 -10.14 4.57
C SER A 145 6.33 -9.93 6.01
N LEU A 146 5.72 -10.94 6.60
CA LEU A 146 5.30 -10.91 8.00
C LEU A 146 6.47 -11.35 8.89
N ILE A 147 6.92 -10.45 9.76
CA ILE A 147 8.11 -10.65 10.58
C ILE A 147 7.68 -10.76 12.05
N PRO A 148 7.68 -11.98 12.63
CA PRO A 148 7.41 -12.16 14.05
C PRO A 148 8.51 -11.53 14.90
N LYS A 149 8.11 -10.79 15.94
CA LYS A 149 8.97 -10.13 16.92
C LYS A 149 8.44 -10.45 18.31
N GLY A 150 8.81 -11.62 18.83
CA GLY A 150 8.19 -12.16 20.04
C GLY A 150 6.70 -12.44 19.80
N GLU A 151 5.83 -11.79 20.56
CA GLU A 151 4.37 -11.94 20.45
C GLU A 151 3.72 -10.97 19.46
N VAL A 152 4.48 -10.03 18.89
CA VAL A 152 3.96 -9.04 17.94
C VAL A 152 4.40 -9.33 16.51
N LEU A 153 3.65 -8.78 15.55
CA LEU A 153 3.86 -9.02 14.13
C LEU A 153 4.13 -7.71 13.38
N TYR A 154 5.31 -7.62 12.79
CA TYR A 154 5.68 -6.49 11.94
C TYR A 154 5.42 -6.84 10.47
N ARG A 155 5.15 -5.81 9.67
CA ARG A 155 4.85 -5.93 8.23
C ARG A 155 5.94 -5.22 7.44
N SER A 156 6.80 -6.00 6.78
CA SER A 156 7.89 -5.50 5.95
C SER A 156 7.44 -5.43 4.49
N TYR A 157 7.20 -4.22 4.01
CA TYR A 157 6.79 -3.90 2.66
C TYR A 157 7.98 -3.81 1.72
N PHE A 158 7.82 -4.38 0.53
CA PHE A 158 8.74 -4.23 -0.58
C PHE A 158 7.94 -3.93 -1.85
N LEU A 159 8.25 -2.79 -2.47
CA LEU A 159 7.70 -2.36 -3.73
C LEU A 159 8.83 -2.23 -4.74
N SER A 160 8.64 -2.69 -5.97
CA SER A 160 9.58 -2.41 -7.04
C SER A 160 8.91 -2.29 -8.39
N ASP A 161 9.51 -1.49 -9.27
CA ASP A 161 9.21 -1.43 -10.70
C ASP A 161 10.51 -1.55 -11.47
N MET A 162 10.70 -2.70 -12.11
CA MET A 162 11.91 -3.04 -12.84
C MET A 162 12.18 -2.09 -14.01
N SER A 163 11.12 -1.60 -14.67
CA SER A 163 11.24 -0.69 -15.81
C SER A 163 11.76 0.68 -15.40
N ARG A 164 11.42 1.11 -14.18
CA ARG A 164 11.84 2.38 -13.58
C ARG A 164 13.07 2.26 -12.68
N LYS A 165 13.62 1.05 -12.51
CA LYS A 165 14.67 0.73 -11.51
C LYS A 165 14.30 1.21 -10.10
N LEU A 166 13.01 1.19 -9.78
CA LEU A 166 12.47 1.66 -8.52
C LEU A 166 12.47 0.51 -7.51
N ILE A 167 12.97 0.76 -6.31
CA ILE A 167 12.87 -0.12 -5.15
C ILE A 167 12.50 0.75 -3.95
N ALA A 168 11.43 0.41 -3.26
CA ALA A 168 11.01 1.05 -2.02
C ALA A 168 10.76 -0.01 -0.95
N GLN A 169 11.15 0.30 0.29
CA GLN A 169 11.03 -0.60 1.43
C GLN A 169 10.47 0.17 2.61
N HIS A 170 9.50 -0.42 3.30
CA HIS A 170 8.93 0.17 4.49
C HIS A 170 8.70 -0.90 5.54
N CYS A 171 8.88 -0.55 6.80
CA CYS A 171 8.47 -1.38 7.92
C CYS A 171 7.31 -0.72 8.66
N VAL A 172 6.26 -1.49 8.93
CA VAL A 172 5.17 -1.08 9.81
C VAL A 172 5.13 -2.00 11.02
N THR A 173 5.18 -1.41 12.22
CA THR A 173 5.11 -2.18 13.47
C THR A 173 3.70 -2.69 13.75
N ASP A 174 3.53 -3.50 14.80
CA ASP A 174 2.21 -3.99 15.24
C ASP A 174 1.26 -2.86 15.64
N LYS A 175 1.79 -1.73 16.12
CA LYS A 175 1.04 -0.51 16.46
C LYS A 175 0.85 0.45 15.28
N GLY A 176 1.21 0.06 14.07
CA GLY A 176 1.06 0.90 12.88
C GLY A 176 2.12 1.99 12.74
N LYS A 177 3.22 1.94 13.51
CA LYS A 177 4.31 2.91 13.35
C LYS A 177 5.08 2.61 12.07
N LEU A 178 5.15 3.61 11.18
CA LEU A 178 5.90 3.54 9.93
C LEU A 178 7.39 3.88 10.14
N HIS A 179 8.24 3.04 9.58
CA HIS A 179 9.66 3.28 9.36
C HIS A 179 9.94 3.18 7.86
N SER A 180 10.22 4.32 7.21
CA SER A 180 10.52 4.37 5.78
C SER A 180 11.94 3.91 5.45
N ASP A 181 12.15 3.51 4.20
CA ASP A 181 13.44 3.13 3.60
C ASP A 181 14.18 2.04 4.38
N THR A 182 13.43 1.12 4.98
CA THR A 182 13.99 0.03 5.77
C THR A 182 13.09 -1.19 5.77
N THR A 183 13.68 -2.34 6.10
CA THR A 183 12.95 -3.59 6.32
C THR A 183 12.67 -3.79 7.81
N CYS A 184 11.69 -4.63 8.15
CA CYS A 184 11.42 -4.92 9.56
C CYS A 184 12.48 -5.79 10.24
N TYR A 185 13.49 -6.29 9.51
CA TYR A 185 14.59 -7.05 10.12
C TYR A 185 15.52 -6.15 10.93
N SER A 186 15.70 -4.89 10.51
CA SER A 186 16.56 -3.89 11.15
C SER A 186 15.85 -3.03 12.19
N VAL A 187 14.51 -3.04 12.20
CA VAL A 187 13.71 -2.31 13.21
C VAL A 187 13.64 -3.18 14.48
N PRO A 188 13.93 -2.63 15.68
CA PRO A 188 13.83 -3.34 16.94
C PRO A 188 12.47 -4.02 17.15
#